data_AF-A0A7K0HRM8-F1
#
_entry.id   AF-A0A7K0HRM8-F1
#
_cell.length_a   1.000
_cell.length_b   1.000
_cell.length_c   1.000
_cell.angle_alpha   90.00
_cell.angle_beta   90.00
_cell.angle_gamma   90.00
#
_symmetry.space_group_name_H-M   'P 1'
#
loop_
_entity.id
_entity.type
_entity.pdbx_description
1 polymer ?
#
loop_
_entity_poly.entity_id
_entity_poly.type
_entity_poly.pdbx_seq_one_letter_code
_entity_poly.pdbx_strand_id
1 'polypeptide(L)' 'VKFDEVAPKCSYITPVPGGVGPMTIISLMRNTLLAGKKEIYK' A
#
# COMPACT_ATOMS: atom_id res chain seq x y z
N VAL A 1 -9.35 -12.32 -4.57
CA VAL A 1 -10.32 -12.42 -3.45
C VAL A 1 -11.71 -12.41 -4.06
N LYS A 2 -12.64 -13.22 -3.55
CA LYS A 2 -14.05 -13.13 -3.91
C LYS A 2 -14.68 -11.91 -3.23
N PHE A 3 -14.35 -10.72 -3.73
CA PHE A 3 -14.57 -9.45 -3.06
C PHE A 3 -16.03 -9.29 -2.60
N ASP A 4 -16.99 -9.62 -3.46
CA ASP A 4 -18.42 -9.45 -3.18
C ASP A 4 -18.94 -10.38 -2.07
N GLU A 5 -18.40 -11.59 -1.94
CA GLU A 5 -18.82 -12.54 -0.90
C GLU A 5 -18.28 -12.18 0.49
N VAL A 6 -17.13 -11.50 0.53
CA VAL A 6 -16.43 -11.18 1.80
C VAL A 6 -16.58 -9.73 2.22
N ALA A 7 -16.84 -8.81 1.29
CA ALA A 7 -17.06 -7.39 1.57
C ALA A 7 -18.07 -7.12 2.70
N PRO A 8 -19.24 -7.78 2.80
CA PRO A 8 -20.18 -7.54 3.89
C PRO A 8 -19.76 -8.14 5.24
N LYS A 9 -18.75 -9.02 5.27
CA LYS A 9 -18.25 -9.67 6.50
C LYS A 9 -17.06 -8.92 7.12
N CYS A 10 -16.40 -8.06 6.35
CA CYS A 10 -15.17 -7.38 6.76
C CYS A 10 -15.49 -5.93 7.17
N SER A 11 -14.83 -5.43 8.22
CA SER A 11 -14.95 -3.99 8.57
C SER A 11 -14.27 -3.09 7.54
N TYR A 12 -13.21 -3.57 6.88
CA TYR A 12 -12.49 -2.89 5.82
C TYR A 12 -11.95 -3.90 4.81
N ILE A 13 -11.97 -3.54 3.52
CA ILE A 13 -11.44 -4.38 2.44
C ILE A 13 -10.84 -3.49 1.35
N THR A 14 -9.65 -3.83 0.86
CA THR A 14 -8.99 -3.05 -0.21
C THR A 14 -9.44 -3.54 -1.58
N PRO A 15 -9.98 -2.66 -2.45
CA PRO A 15 -10.47 -3.06 -3.76
C PRO A 15 -9.33 -3.43 -4.71
N VAL A 16 -9.67 -4.24 -5.71
CA VAL A 16 -8.80 -4.53 -6.85
C VAL A 16 -9.60 -4.20 -8.11
N PRO A 17 -9.13 -3.30 -9.00
CA PRO A 17 -7.88 -2.54 -8.91
C PRO A 17 -7.93 -1.38 -7.90
N GLY A 18 -6.76 -0.78 -7.61
CA GLY A 18 -6.66 0.46 -6.83
C GLY A 18 -6.35 0.34 -5.33
N GLY A 19 -6.29 -0.88 -4.78
CA GLY A 19 -5.93 -1.12 -3.37
C GLY A 19 -4.44 -0.98 -3.09
N VAL A 20 -3.77 -2.10 -2.84
CA VAL A 20 -2.36 -2.10 -2.38
C VAL A 20 -1.34 -1.80 -3.49
N GLY A 21 -1.72 -1.98 -4.77
CA GLY A 21 -0.81 -1.78 -5.91
C GLY A 21 -0.19 -0.37 -5.95
N PRO A 22 -1.00 0.71 -5.94
CA PRO A 22 -0.48 2.08 -5.86
C PRO A 22 0.37 2.34 -4.61
N MET A 23 0.01 1.77 -3.46
CA MET A 23 0.78 1.92 -2.23
C MET A 23 2.17 1.29 -2.31
N THR A 24 2.37 0.22 -3.09
CA THR A 24 3.69 -0.35 -3.34
C THR A 24 4.62 0.63 -4.06
N ILE A 25 4.11 1.30 -5.10
CA ILE A 25 4.87 2.30 -5.87
C ILE A 25 5.24 3.48 -4.97
N ILE A 26 4.27 4.01 -4.22
CA ILE A 26 4.49 5.13 -3.31
C ILE A 26 5.49 4.76 -2.22
N SER A 27 5.40 3.55 -1.66
CA SER A 27 6.30 3.09 -0.60
C SER A 27 7.74 2.98 -1.09
N LEU A 28 7.95 2.50 -2.32
CA LEU A 28 9.27 2.49 -2.94
C LEU A 28 9.82 3.91 -3.09
N MET A 29 9.04 4.83 -3.67
CA MET A 29 9.45 6.23 -3.85
C MET A 29 9.77 6.91 -2.52
N ARG A 30 8.96 6.67 -1.49
CA ARG A 30 9.17 7.19 -0.14
C ARG A 30 10.48 6.67 0.44
N ASN A 31 10.75 5.37 0.33
CA ASN A 31 11.99 4.79 0.83
C ASN A 31 13.21 5.36 0.11
N THR A 32 13.14 5.52 -1.21
CA THR A 32 14.20 6.15 -2.00
C THR A 32 14.46 7.59 -1.56
N LEU A 33 13.40 8.38 -1.33
CA LEU A 33 13.52 9.76 -0.86
C LEU A 33 14.19 9.81 0.53
N LEU A 34 13.74 8.98 1.46
CA LEU A 34 14.28 8.93 2.83
C LEU A 34 15.75 8.48 2.85
N ALA A 35 16.11 7.51 2.00
CA ALA A 35 17.49 7.08 1.81
C ALA A 35 18.36 8.21 1.23
N GLY A 36 17.87 8.94 0.22
CA GLY A 36 18.56 10.08 -0.37
C GLY A 36 18.80 11.23 0.62
N LYS A 37 17.84 11.46 1.53
CA LYS A 37 17.99 12.42 2.63
C LYS A 37 18.87 11.92 3.79
N LYS A 38 19.34 10.67 3.74
CA LYS A 38 20.08 9.98 4.82
C LYS A 38 19.32 9.98 6.16
N GLU A 39 17.99 10.04 6.13
CA GLU A 39 17.18 10.02 7.35
C GLU A 39 17.19 8.63 8.03
N ILE A 40 17.44 7.58 7.24
CA ILE A 40 17.40 6.18 7.69
C ILE A 40 18.80 5.69 8.13
N TYR A 41 19.87 6.27 7.56
CA TYR A 41 21.24 5.88 7.87
C TYR A 41 21.90 7.03 8.66
N LYS A 42 21.80 6.94 9.99
CA LYS A 42 22.57 7.79 10.92
C LYS A 42 23.96 7.21 11.12
#